data_AF-A0A960MWI6-F1
#
_entry.id   AF-A0A960MWI6-F1
#
_cell.length_a   1.000
_cell.length_b   1.000
_cell.length_c   1.000
_cell.angle_alpha   90.00
_cell.angle_beta   90.00
_cell.angle_gamma   90.00
#
_symmetry.space_group_name_H-M   'P 1'
#
loop_
_entity.id
_entity.type
_entity.pdbx_description
1 polymer ?
#
loop_
_entity_poly.entity_id
_entity_poly.type
_entity_poly.pdbx_seq_one_letter_code
_entity_poly.pdbx_strand_id
1 'polypeptide(L)'
;GISPAGAAMLLREDPYTQGPRLFASKCASCHTYDGHDGLGRPQNEPSAPDLKGFGTREWLFGLLDPAQIETPKFFHGTKFVEPDEKGKKSRMVEFVHDLSNLTAKGREELEKVVAVVSAEAELNSQARLDALLDEDDLREGIDLFFSGFDGGSAACGDCHGFDGEDSEAARTPTLTDWASRQWMIEFTKNPEHPKFYGSGNDRMPIFEEEGIFTDQEIGMVVDWLREEWIRYEGSAVKAEASAQ
;
A
#
# COMPACT_ATOMS: atom_id res chain seq x y z
N GLY A 1 19.35 23.37 -25.05
CA GLY A 1 19.11 23.82 -23.66
C GLY A 1 17.63 23.92 -23.43
N ILE A 2 17.15 23.47 -22.27
CA ILE A 2 15.73 23.59 -21.88
C ILE A 2 15.43 25.06 -21.57
N SER A 3 14.29 25.58 -22.01
CA SER A 3 13.88 26.95 -21.70
C SER A 3 13.54 27.10 -20.20
N PRO A 4 13.59 28.30 -19.61
CA PRO A 4 13.14 28.51 -18.23
C PRO A 4 11.69 28.03 -17.98
N ALA A 5 10.81 28.19 -18.97
CA ALA A 5 9.44 27.69 -18.91
C ALA A 5 9.39 26.15 -18.92
N GLY A 6 10.20 25.51 -19.77
CA GLY A 6 10.31 24.04 -19.81
C GLY A 6 10.90 23.46 -18.53
N ALA A 7 11.92 24.11 -17.95
CA ALA A 7 12.50 23.71 -16.67
C ALA A 7 11.50 23.87 -15.51
N ALA A 8 10.70 24.94 -15.51
CA ALA A 8 9.65 25.14 -14.53
C ALA A 8 8.51 24.12 -14.66
N MET A 9 8.17 23.69 -15.89
CA MET A 9 7.20 22.62 -16.11
C MET A 9 7.70 21.29 -15.55
N LEU A 10 8.95 20.90 -15.83
CA LEU A 10 9.52 19.66 -15.30
C LEU A 10 9.43 19.59 -13.76
N LEU A 11 9.68 20.71 -13.06
CA LEU A 11 9.54 20.77 -11.60
C LEU A 11 8.09 20.74 -11.11
N ARG A 12 7.13 21.20 -11.91
CA ARG A 12 5.69 21.14 -11.58
C ARG A 12 5.08 19.77 -11.84
N GLU A 13 5.75 18.94 -12.61
CA GLU A 13 5.30 17.60 -12.99
C GLU A 13 6.19 16.51 -12.37
N ASP A 14 7.13 16.90 -11.51
CA ASP A 14 8.06 16.00 -10.83
C ASP A 14 7.45 15.46 -9.52
N PRO A 15 7.19 14.14 -9.42
CA PRO A 15 6.62 13.54 -8.21
C PRO A 15 7.47 13.78 -6.97
N TYR A 16 8.81 13.85 -7.10
CA TYR A 16 9.69 14.04 -5.96
C TYR A 16 9.45 15.38 -5.25
N THR A 17 9.26 16.45 -6.01
CA THR A 17 9.05 17.79 -5.46
C THR A 17 7.58 18.10 -5.18
N GLN A 18 6.65 17.59 -5.98
CA GLN A 18 5.22 17.87 -5.82
C GLN A 18 4.49 16.89 -4.91
N GLY A 19 4.82 15.60 -4.96
CA GLY A 19 4.16 14.54 -4.20
C GLY A 19 4.04 14.84 -2.69
N PRO A 20 5.14 15.20 -1.99
CA PRO A 20 5.06 15.58 -0.57
C PRO A 20 4.12 16.75 -0.29
N ARG A 21 4.06 17.73 -1.19
CA ARG A 21 3.24 18.94 -1.03
C ARG A 21 1.77 18.63 -1.24
N LEU A 22 1.47 17.82 -2.25
CA LEU A 22 0.12 17.34 -2.53
C LEU A 22 -0.37 16.47 -1.38
N PHE A 23 0.44 15.51 -0.93
CA PHE A 23 0.15 14.68 0.24
C PHE A 23 -0.16 15.52 1.49
N ALA A 24 0.72 16.48 1.83
CA ALA A 24 0.53 17.38 2.96
C ALA A 24 -0.76 18.21 2.88
N SER A 25 -1.22 18.52 1.65
CA SER A 25 -2.38 19.39 1.44
C SER A 25 -3.72 18.69 1.61
N LYS A 26 -3.81 17.38 1.33
CA LYS A 26 -5.10 16.63 1.29
C LYS A 26 -5.07 15.27 1.97
N CYS A 27 -3.94 14.57 1.97
CA CYS A 27 -3.82 13.22 2.54
C CYS A 27 -3.44 13.27 4.03
N ALA A 28 -2.58 14.21 4.41
CA ALA A 28 -1.99 14.31 5.74
C ALA A 28 -2.96 14.68 6.87
N SER A 29 -4.20 15.04 6.53
CA SER A 29 -5.27 15.24 7.53
C SER A 29 -5.67 13.94 8.22
N CYS A 30 -5.46 12.79 7.57
CA CYS A 30 -5.83 11.47 8.09
C CYS A 30 -4.64 10.51 8.10
N HIS A 31 -3.86 10.49 7.01
CA HIS A 31 -2.73 9.59 6.83
C HIS A 31 -1.42 10.22 7.31
N THR A 32 -0.52 9.41 7.85
CA THR A 32 0.88 9.78 8.03
C THR A 32 1.76 9.17 6.94
N TYR A 33 2.95 9.71 6.77
CA TYR A 33 4.06 9.09 6.06
C TYR A 33 5.22 9.02 7.04
N ASP A 34 5.51 7.84 7.57
CA ASP A 34 6.50 7.63 8.63
C ASP A 34 6.27 8.56 9.85
N GLY A 35 5.01 8.68 10.26
CA GLY A 35 4.60 9.53 11.39
C GLY A 35 4.58 11.04 11.10
N HIS A 36 4.83 11.48 9.86
CA HIS A 36 4.81 12.90 9.50
C HIS A 36 3.87 13.22 8.32
N ASP A 37 3.64 14.51 8.08
CA ASP A 37 2.69 15.04 7.08
C ASP A 37 3.20 15.02 5.63
N GLY A 38 4.19 14.19 5.30
CA GLY A 38 4.94 14.26 4.04
C GLY A 38 6.00 15.38 3.94
N LEU A 39 5.91 16.45 4.74
CA LEU A 39 6.88 17.56 4.76
C LEU A 39 7.76 17.57 6.03
N GLY A 40 7.76 16.46 6.76
CA GLY A 40 8.58 16.26 7.97
C GLY A 40 8.00 16.87 9.24
N ARG A 41 6.76 17.39 9.23
CA ARG A 41 6.10 17.82 10.46
C ARG A 41 5.36 16.61 11.07
N PRO A 42 5.58 16.29 12.35
CA PRO A 42 4.88 15.19 13.01
C PRO A 42 3.36 15.36 12.93
N GLN A 43 2.65 14.26 12.72
CA GLN A 43 1.20 14.20 12.83
C GLN A 43 0.81 13.33 14.02
N ASN A 44 0.09 13.91 14.98
CA ASN A 44 -0.07 13.32 16.31
C ASN A 44 -1.40 12.59 16.51
N GLU A 45 -2.37 12.79 15.61
CA GLU A 45 -3.70 12.19 15.69
C GLU A 45 -4.12 11.62 14.33
N PRO A 46 -3.36 10.64 13.78
CA PRO A 46 -3.78 9.99 12.54
C PRO A 46 -5.08 9.20 12.76
N SER A 47 -5.91 9.19 11.74
CA SER A 47 -7.18 8.45 11.71
C SER A 47 -7.28 7.55 10.49
N ALA A 48 -6.14 7.19 9.90
CA ALA A 48 -5.98 6.29 8.77
C ALA A 48 -4.53 5.73 8.76
N PRO A 49 -4.27 4.62 8.04
CA PRO A 49 -2.95 3.98 8.03
C PRO A 49 -1.81 4.90 7.61
N ASP A 50 -0.64 4.66 8.18
CA ASP A 50 0.61 5.25 7.70
C ASP A 50 0.98 4.65 6.34
N LEU A 51 1.27 5.51 5.37
CA LEU A 51 1.48 5.10 3.98
C LEU A 51 2.95 4.92 3.60
N LYS A 52 3.90 5.08 4.53
CA LYS A 52 5.32 4.80 4.26
C LYS A 52 5.50 3.30 4.00
N GLY A 53 5.98 2.97 2.81
CA GLY A 53 6.26 1.60 2.41
C GLY A 53 5.02 0.78 2.03
N PHE A 54 3.87 1.42 1.80
CA PHE A 54 2.68 0.74 1.30
C PHE A 54 3.01 -0.09 0.04
N GLY A 55 2.54 -1.34 -0.01
CA GLY A 55 2.87 -2.30 -1.07
C GLY A 55 4.08 -3.21 -0.79
N THR A 56 4.93 -2.87 0.19
CA THR A 56 6.10 -3.70 0.54
C THR A 56 5.72 -4.88 1.45
N ARG A 57 6.55 -5.93 1.42
CA ARG A 57 6.46 -7.06 2.37
C ARG A 57 6.48 -6.58 3.82
N GLU A 58 7.34 -5.61 4.15
CA GLU A 58 7.43 -5.05 5.52
C GLU A 58 6.11 -4.41 5.97
N TRP A 59 5.49 -3.60 5.11
CA TRP A 59 4.22 -2.96 5.43
C TRP A 59 3.09 -3.99 5.59
N LEU A 60 3.05 -5.01 4.72
CA LEU A 60 2.09 -6.11 4.82
C LEU A 60 2.29 -6.92 6.11
N PHE A 61 3.52 -7.27 6.50
CA PHE A 61 3.76 -7.97 7.75
C PHE A 61 3.32 -7.14 8.96
N GLY A 62 3.53 -5.83 8.95
CA GLY A 62 3.01 -4.95 9.99
C GLY A 62 1.48 -4.92 10.04
N LEU A 63 0.81 -4.89 8.87
CA LEU A 63 -0.65 -4.95 8.80
C LEU A 63 -1.18 -6.28 9.36
N LEU A 64 -0.48 -7.38 9.09
CA LEU A 64 -0.84 -8.74 9.52
C LEU A 64 -0.33 -9.09 10.92
N ASP A 65 0.22 -8.12 11.67
CA ASP A 65 0.67 -8.30 13.04
C ASP A 65 -0.45 -7.94 14.04
N PRO A 66 -0.94 -8.90 14.86
CA PRO A 66 -1.95 -8.67 15.91
C PRO A 66 -1.59 -7.52 16.88
N ALA A 67 -0.30 -7.30 17.11
CA ALA A 67 0.17 -6.24 18.01
C ALA A 67 0.15 -4.85 17.35
N GLN A 68 0.05 -4.77 16.02
CA GLN A 68 0.17 -3.52 15.27
C GLN A 68 -1.11 -3.07 14.57
N ILE A 69 -1.98 -4.00 14.14
CA ILE A 69 -3.16 -3.69 13.31
C ILE A 69 -4.06 -2.58 13.91
N GLU A 70 -4.14 -2.47 15.24
CA GLU A 70 -4.95 -1.45 15.91
C GLU A 70 -4.17 -0.20 16.37
N THR A 71 -2.89 -0.09 16.00
CA THR A 71 -2.03 1.04 16.37
C THR A 71 -2.12 2.17 15.34
N PRO A 72 -1.63 3.39 15.67
CA PRO A 72 -1.56 4.52 14.73
C PRO A 72 -0.87 4.22 13.40
N LYS A 73 -0.06 3.16 13.31
CA LYS A 73 0.55 2.73 12.04
C LYS A 73 -0.49 2.18 11.04
N PHE A 74 -1.59 1.58 11.53
CA PHE A 74 -2.59 0.90 10.70
C PHE A 74 -4.01 1.39 10.97
N PHE A 75 -4.90 0.58 11.57
CA PHE A 75 -6.34 0.89 11.61
C PHE A 75 -6.79 1.70 12.82
N HIS A 76 -5.88 2.20 13.67
CA HIS A 76 -6.26 3.09 14.75
C HIS A 76 -7.03 4.32 14.23
N GLY A 77 -8.06 4.72 14.98
CA GLY A 77 -8.87 5.87 14.64
C GLY A 77 -9.78 5.67 13.43
N THR A 78 -9.82 4.47 12.83
CA THR A 78 -10.75 4.08 11.76
C THR A 78 -11.97 3.35 12.33
N LYS A 79 -13.08 3.29 11.59
CA LYS A 79 -14.23 2.46 11.97
C LYS A 79 -13.91 0.95 12.02
N PHE A 80 -12.79 0.52 11.45
CA PHE A 80 -12.44 -0.91 11.36
C PHE A 80 -12.09 -1.53 12.70
N VAL A 81 -11.64 -0.73 13.66
CA VAL A 81 -11.33 -1.15 15.03
C VAL A 81 -12.43 -0.81 16.03
N GLU A 82 -13.48 -0.10 15.58
CA GLU A 82 -14.65 0.19 16.39
C GLU A 82 -15.55 -1.06 16.45
N PRO A 83 -15.95 -1.52 17.66
CA PRO A 83 -16.85 -2.65 17.78
C PRO A 83 -18.27 -2.30 17.34
N ASP A 84 -18.92 -3.22 16.63
CA ASP A 84 -20.34 -3.16 16.29
C ASP A 84 -21.23 -3.40 17.52
N GLU A 85 -22.55 -3.42 17.32
CA GLU A 85 -23.54 -3.67 18.38
C GLU A 85 -23.36 -5.02 19.09
N LYS A 86 -22.65 -5.97 18.47
CA LYS A 86 -22.34 -7.30 19.02
C LYS A 86 -20.93 -7.36 19.62
N GLY A 87 -20.22 -6.25 19.68
CA GLY A 87 -18.87 -6.16 20.22
C GLY A 87 -17.77 -6.61 19.26
N LYS A 88 -18.06 -6.83 17.97
CA LYS A 88 -17.09 -7.31 16.97
C LYS A 88 -16.52 -6.17 16.15
N LYS A 89 -15.21 -6.23 15.85
CA LYS A 89 -14.56 -5.28 14.94
C LYS A 89 -14.73 -5.75 13.49
N SER A 90 -14.08 -5.07 12.55
CA SER A 90 -14.08 -5.51 11.15
C SER A 90 -13.49 -6.91 10.99
N ARG A 91 -13.95 -7.65 9.97
CA ARG A 91 -13.47 -9.01 9.68
C ARG A 91 -11.95 -9.09 9.51
N MET A 92 -11.33 -8.06 8.92
CA MET A 92 -9.87 -8.02 8.76
C MET A 92 -9.16 -7.92 10.11
N VAL A 93 -9.64 -7.08 11.04
CA VAL A 93 -9.03 -6.96 12.38
C VAL A 93 -9.17 -8.27 13.17
N GLU A 94 -10.35 -8.90 13.13
CA GLU A 94 -10.57 -10.19 13.79
C GLU A 94 -9.68 -11.28 13.18
N PHE A 95 -9.57 -11.34 11.84
CA PHE A 95 -8.69 -12.27 11.15
C PHE A 95 -7.22 -12.08 11.55
N VAL A 96 -6.73 -10.85 11.61
CA VAL A 96 -5.34 -10.59 12.01
C VAL A 96 -5.09 -11.04 13.45
N HIS A 97 -6.03 -10.82 14.38
CA HIS A 97 -5.89 -11.36 15.74
C HIS A 97 -5.80 -12.89 15.77
N ASP A 98 -6.57 -13.57 14.94
CA ASP A 98 -6.54 -15.04 14.82
C ASP A 98 -5.20 -15.57 14.30
N LEU A 99 -4.41 -14.77 13.56
CA LEU A 99 -3.06 -15.16 13.11
C LEU A 99 -2.10 -15.43 14.29
N SER A 100 -2.43 -14.98 15.51
CA SER A 100 -1.72 -15.35 16.74
C SER A 100 -1.69 -16.87 16.98
N ASN A 101 -2.62 -17.61 16.37
CA ASN A 101 -2.76 -19.07 16.50
C ASN A 101 -1.93 -19.85 15.46
N LEU A 102 -1.27 -19.17 14.51
CA LEU A 102 -0.45 -19.85 13.49
C LEU A 102 0.65 -20.70 14.13
N THR A 103 0.85 -21.88 13.58
CA THR A 103 1.99 -22.72 13.94
C THR A 103 3.28 -22.14 13.35
N ALA A 104 4.43 -22.78 13.62
CA ALA A 104 5.67 -22.41 12.93
C ALA A 104 5.53 -22.57 11.41
N LYS A 105 4.87 -23.65 10.96
CA LYS A 105 4.60 -23.89 9.54
C LYS A 105 3.65 -22.82 8.98
N GLY A 106 2.57 -22.51 9.69
CA GLY A 106 1.61 -21.48 9.26
C GLY A 106 2.26 -20.10 9.07
N ARG A 107 3.25 -19.76 9.90
CA ARG A 107 4.02 -18.51 9.71
C ARG A 107 4.87 -18.53 8.45
N GLU A 108 5.57 -19.63 8.16
CA GLU A 108 6.33 -19.79 6.91
C GLU A 108 5.41 -19.72 5.68
N GLU A 109 4.21 -20.30 5.76
CA GLU A 109 3.21 -20.23 4.69
C GLU A 109 2.66 -18.80 4.51
N LEU A 110 2.43 -18.07 5.60
CA LEU A 110 2.01 -16.67 5.54
C LEU A 110 3.06 -15.79 4.84
N GLU A 111 4.36 -16.05 5.07
CA GLU A 111 5.44 -15.34 4.39
C GLU A 111 5.38 -15.51 2.86
N LYS A 112 5.00 -16.70 2.37
CA LYS A 112 4.81 -16.95 0.93
C LYS A 112 3.63 -16.17 0.37
N VAL A 113 2.51 -16.12 1.08
CA VAL A 113 1.35 -15.31 0.67
C VAL A 113 1.69 -13.82 0.65
N VAL A 114 2.39 -13.32 1.67
CA VAL A 114 2.87 -11.93 1.69
C VAL A 114 3.80 -11.64 0.51
N ALA A 115 4.65 -12.60 0.13
CA ALA A 115 5.55 -12.43 -1.01
C ALA A 115 4.78 -12.26 -2.34
N VAL A 116 3.77 -13.09 -2.61
CA VAL A 116 2.99 -12.98 -3.86
C VAL A 116 2.07 -11.76 -3.87
N VAL A 117 1.44 -11.41 -2.76
CA VAL A 117 0.59 -10.19 -2.67
C VAL A 117 1.44 -8.93 -2.81
N SER A 118 2.66 -8.90 -2.23
CA SER A 118 3.57 -7.76 -2.41
C SER A 118 4.09 -7.65 -3.84
N ALA A 119 4.25 -8.77 -4.56
CA ALA A 119 4.72 -8.78 -5.94
C ALA A 119 3.76 -8.09 -6.90
N GLU A 120 2.44 -8.14 -6.66
CA GLU A 120 1.41 -7.40 -7.42
C GLU A 120 1.68 -5.89 -7.44
N ALA A 121 2.39 -5.36 -6.44
CA ALA A 121 2.69 -3.95 -6.37
C ALA A 121 3.74 -3.51 -7.41
N GLU A 122 4.51 -4.46 -7.95
CA GLU A 122 5.61 -4.22 -8.90
C GLU A 122 6.55 -3.07 -8.46
N LEU A 123 6.83 -3.00 -7.16
CA LEU A 123 7.63 -1.91 -6.60
C LEU A 123 9.11 -2.07 -6.97
N ASN A 124 9.73 -1.02 -7.48
CA ASN A 124 11.18 -1.01 -7.76
C ASN A 124 12.02 -1.36 -6.51
N SER A 125 11.55 -1.01 -5.31
CA SER A 125 12.22 -1.33 -4.04
C SER A 125 12.13 -2.81 -3.64
N GLN A 126 11.17 -3.56 -4.19
CA GLN A 126 10.95 -4.99 -3.94
C GLN A 126 11.46 -5.87 -5.09
N ALA A 127 11.69 -5.31 -6.28
CA ALA A 127 12.06 -6.05 -7.50
C ALA A 127 13.18 -7.08 -7.32
N ARG A 128 14.18 -6.81 -6.47
CA ARG A 128 15.25 -7.77 -6.17
C ARG A 128 14.75 -9.00 -5.41
N LEU A 129 13.85 -8.82 -4.45
CA LEU A 129 13.24 -9.90 -3.69
C LEU A 129 12.24 -10.67 -4.56
N ASP A 130 11.49 -9.96 -5.40
CA ASP A 130 10.51 -10.58 -6.31
C ASP A 130 11.21 -11.47 -7.35
N ALA A 131 12.38 -11.05 -7.84
CA ALA A 131 13.20 -11.85 -8.74
C ALA A 131 13.82 -13.12 -8.09
N LEU A 132 13.64 -13.33 -6.78
CA LEU A 132 14.04 -14.57 -6.10
C LEU A 132 12.93 -15.62 -6.10
N LEU A 133 11.69 -15.23 -6.39
CA LEU A 133 10.56 -16.16 -6.47
C LEU A 133 10.60 -16.88 -7.81
N ASP A 134 10.64 -18.21 -7.80
CA ASP A 134 10.45 -19.01 -9.00
C ASP A 134 8.95 -19.32 -9.24
N GLU A 135 8.66 -20.02 -10.35
CA GLU A 135 7.28 -20.38 -10.70
C GLU A 135 6.59 -21.25 -9.63
N ASP A 136 7.35 -22.08 -8.91
CA ASP A 136 6.82 -22.93 -7.85
C ASP A 136 6.54 -22.11 -6.58
N ASP A 137 7.41 -21.17 -6.22
CA ASP A 137 7.18 -20.23 -5.11
C ASP A 137 5.91 -19.39 -5.34
N LEU A 138 5.75 -18.85 -6.56
CA LEU A 138 4.58 -18.07 -6.94
C LEU A 138 3.30 -18.91 -6.84
N ARG A 139 3.31 -20.10 -7.45
CA ARG A 139 2.16 -21.00 -7.44
C ARG A 139 1.81 -21.43 -6.02
N GLU A 140 2.80 -21.78 -5.18
CA GLU A 140 2.53 -22.16 -3.80
C GLU A 140 1.95 -21.01 -2.98
N GLY A 141 2.47 -19.79 -3.15
CA GLY A 141 1.90 -18.60 -2.50
C GLY A 141 0.45 -18.34 -2.92
N ILE A 142 0.14 -18.44 -4.21
CA ILE A 142 -1.23 -18.31 -4.72
C ILE A 142 -2.12 -19.44 -4.17
N ASP A 143 -1.66 -20.69 -4.18
CA ASP A 143 -2.40 -21.83 -3.66
C ASP A 143 -2.73 -21.62 -2.17
N LEU A 144 -1.78 -21.14 -1.36
CA LEU A 144 -1.97 -20.83 0.06
C LEU A 144 -2.93 -19.66 0.28
N PHE A 145 -2.95 -18.65 -0.61
CA PHE A 145 -3.89 -17.54 -0.54
C PHE A 145 -5.35 -18.03 -0.52
N PHE A 146 -5.66 -19.04 -1.35
CA PHE A 146 -7.01 -19.61 -1.47
C PHE A 146 -7.27 -20.79 -0.54
N SER A 147 -6.25 -21.56 -0.17
CA SER A 147 -6.41 -22.76 0.66
C SER A 147 -6.19 -22.54 2.17
N GLY A 148 -5.56 -21.42 2.55
CA GLY A 148 -5.29 -21.04 3.94
C GLY A 148 -3.98 -21.62 4.48
N PHE A 149 -3.78 -21.45 5.79
CA PHE A 149 -2.52 -21.71 6.49
C PHE A 149 -2.71 -22.70 7.64
N ASP A 150 -1.64 -23.37 8.04
CA ASP A 150 -1.64 -24.24 9.21
C ASP A 150 -1.85 -23.43 10.53
N GLY A 151 -2.98 -23.70 11.18
CA GLY A 151 -3.43 -22.93 12.34
C GLY A 151 -4.19 -21.64 12.01
N GLY A 152 -4.42 -21.35 10.72
CA GLY A 152 -5.26 -20.24 10.27
C GLY A 152 -6.76 -20.55 10.43
N SER A 153 -7.57 -19.53 10.74
CA SER A 153 -9.03 -19.68 10.88
C SER A 153 -9.79 -19.51 9.57
N ALA A 154 -9.16 -18.94 8.53
CA ALA A 154 -9.69 -18.72 7.20
C ALA A 154 -8.55 -18.57 6.17
N ALA A 155 -8.87 -18.69 4.89
CA ALA A 155 -7.98 -18.31 3.79
C ALA A 155 -8.15 -16.83 3.44
N CYS A 156 -7.16 -16.22 2.79
CA CYS A 156 -7.28 -14.84 2.29
C CYS A 156 -8.38 -14.74 1.21
N GLY A 157 -8.44 -15.76 0.34
CA GLY A 157 -9.42 -15.91 -0.74
C GLY A 157 -10.87 -16.02 -0.27
N ASP A 158 -11.13 -16.36 0.99
CA ASP A 158 -12.49 -16.38 1.55
C ASP A 158 -13.13 -14.98 1.57
N CYS A 159 -12.30 -13.94 1.51
CA CYS A 159 -12.73 -12.54 1.54
C CYS A 159 -12.15 -11.67 0.42
N HIS A 160 -11.00 -12.00 -0.14
CA HIS A 160 -10.32 -11.16 -1.13
C HIS A 160 -10.23 -11.85 -2.49
N GLY A 161 -10.49 -11.12 -3.56
CA GLY A 161 -10.17 -11.57 -4.93
C GLY A 161 -8.67 -11.46 -5.18
N PHE A 162 -8.12 -12.32 -6.02
CA PHE A 162 -6.68 -12.36 -6.34
C PHE A 162 -6.43 -13.10 -7.65
N ASP A 163 -5.32 -12.79 -8.33
CA ASP A 163 -4.93 -13.41 -9.61
C ASP A 163 -6.05 -13.39 -10.67
N GLY A 164 -6.78 -12.27 -10.73
CA GLY A 164 -7.91 -12.09 -11.63
C GLY A 164 -9.22 -12.79 -11.23
N GLU A 165 -9.22 -13.54 -10.13
CA GLU A 165 -10.43 -14.11 -9.54
C GLU A 165 -11.12 -13.08 -8.62
N ASP A 166 -12.43 -12.93 -8.78
CA ASP A 166 -13.25 -12.08 -7.91
C ASP A 166 -13.62 -12.81 -6.61
N SER A 167 -13.75 -12.07 -5.51
CA SER A 167 -14.36 -12.61 -4.29
C SER A 167 -15.86 -12.37 -4.28
N GLU A 168 -16.61 -13.36 -3.78
CA GLU A 168 -18.03 -13.24 -3.47
C GLU A 168 -18.29 -12.40 -2.20
N ALA A 169 -17.23 -12.08 -1.45
CA ALA A 169 -17.34 -11.24 -0.27
C ALA A 169 -17.52 -9.76 -0.67
N ALA A 170 -18.59 -9.15 -0.15
CA ALA A 170 -18.80 -7.71 -0.33
C ALA A 170 -17.89 -6.88 0.59
N ARG A 171 -17.55 -5.66 0.12
CA ARG A 171 -16.85 -4.60 0.87
C ARG A 171 -15.42 -4.97 1.28
N THR A 172 -14.77 -5.79 0.49
CA THR A 172 -13.38 -6.19 0.66
C THR A 172 -12.63 -5.88 -0.63
N PRO A 173 -11.47 -5.20 -0.55
CA PRO A 173 -10.74 -4.86 -1.76
C PRO A 173 -10.23 -6.12 -2.46
N THR A 174 -10.35 -6.17 -3.78
CA THR A 174 -9.58 -7.12 -4.57
C THR A 174 -8.09 -6.84 -4.38
N LEU A 175 -7.33 -7.92 -4.27
CA LEU A 175 -5.89 -7.89 -4.13
C LEU A 175 -5.15 -8.18 -5.46
N THR A 176 -5.89 -8.42 -6.55
CA THR A 176 -5.32 -8.36 -7.90
C THR A 176 -4.79 -6.95 -8.17
N ASP A 177 -3.57 -6.86 -8.70
CA ASP A 177 -2.80 -5.65 -8.92
C ASP A 177 -2.58 -4.81 -7.65
N TRP A 178 -2.70 -5.41 -6.45
CA TRP A 178 -2.68 -4.67 -5.20
C TRP A 178 -1.45 -3.79 -5.05
N ALA A 179 -1.69 -2.53 -4.67
CA ALA A 179 -0.67 -1.50 -4.50
C ALA A 179 0.15 -1.18 -5.77
N SER A 180 -0.18 -1.73 -6.94
CA SER A 180 0.37 -1.27 -8.22
C SER A 180 0.04 0.21 -8.42
N ARG A 181 0.79 0.88 -9.31
CA ARG A 181 0.56 2.30 -9.61
C ARG A 181 -0.89 2.56 -10.03
N GLN A 182 -1.43 1.73 -10.92
CA GLN A 182 -2.79 1.91 -11.43
C GLN A 182 -3.83 1.64 -10.34
N TRP A 183 -3.64 0.58 -9.55
CA TRP A 183 -4.51 0.27 -8.41
C TRP A 183 -4.58 1.43 -7.42
N MET A 184 -3.44 2.04 -7.06
CA MET A 184 -3.39 3.16 -6.11
C MET A 184 -4.07 4.42 -6.67
N ILE A 185 -3.92 4.70 -7.96
CA ILE A 185 -4.61 5.82 -8.63
C ILE A 185 -6.12 5.59 -8.57
N GLU A 186 -6.60 4.41 -8.97
CA GLU A 186 -8.02 4.10 -9.00
C GLU A 186 -8.63 4.08 -7.60
N PHE A 187 -7.91 3.55 -6.61
CA PHE A 187 -8.31 3.57 -5.21
C PHE A 187 -8.45 5.01 -4.69
N THR A 188 -7.49 5.88 -5.01
CA THR A 188 -7.54 7.29 -4.62
C THR A 188 -8.69 8.03 -5.30
N LYS A 189 -8.95 7.74 -6.58
CA LYS A 189 -10.04 8.34 -7.34
C LYS A 189 -11.40 7.96 -6.75
N ASN A 190 -11.61 6.69 -6.42
CA ASN A 190 -12.86 6.21 -5.86
C ASN A 190 -12.68 4.98 -4.95
N PRO A 191 -12.48 5.17 -3.63
CA PRO A 191 -12.37 4.05 -2.67
C PRO A 191 -13.71 3.31 -2.45
N GLU A 192 -14.83 3.88 -2.90
CA GLU A 192 -16.18 3.28 -2.86
C GLU A 192 -16.51 2.45 -4.10
N HIS A 193 -15.57 2.30 -5.05
CA HIS A 193 -15.77 1.37 -6.15
C HIS A 193 -15.96 -0.06 -5.59
N PRO A 194 -16.85 -0.90 -6.17
CA PRO A 194 -17.12 -2.25 -5.66
C PRO A 194 -15.91 -3.17 -5.52
N LYS A 195 -14.88 -2.95 -6.34
CA LYS A 195 -13.59 -3.67 -6.27
C LYS A 195 -12.73 -3.29 -5.05
N PHE A 196 -13.08 -2.23 -4.34
CA PHE A 196 -12.40 -1.75 -3.15
C PHE A 196 -13.30 -1.95 -1.92
N TYR A 197 -13.61 -0.89 -1.18
CA TYR A 197 -14.42 -1.01 0.02
C TYR A 197 -15.92 -0.87 -0.24
N GLY A 198 -16.35 -0.33 -1.39
CA GLY A 198 -17.77 -0.06 -1.61
C GLY A 198 -18.36 0.83 -0.51
N SER A 199 -19.57 0.51 -0.07
CA SER A 199 -20.20 1.10 1.13
C SER A 199 -19.44 0.82 2.45
N GLY A 200 -18.40 -0.02 2.42
CA GLY A 200 -17.48 -0.25 3.52
C GLY A 200 -16.39 0.81 3.68
N ASN A 201 -16.23 1.75 2.76
CA ASN A 201 -15.28 2.86 2.88
C ASN A 201 -15.53 3.63 4.19
N ASP A 202 -14.48 3.87 4.99
CA ASP A 202 -14.64 4.55 6.27
C ASP A 202 -15.01 6.02 6.06
N ARG A 203 -14.06 6.78 5.52
CA ARG A 203 -14.20 8.22 5.30
C ARG A 203 -13.24 8.76 4.25
N MET A 204 -12.59 7.89 3.47
CA MET A 204 -11.66 8.36 2.44
C MET A 204 -12.48 9.04 1.33
N PRO A 205 -12.18 10.30 0.97
CA PRO A 205 -12.95 11.04 -0.04
C PRO A 205 -12.94 10.36 -1.41
N ILE A 206 -13.96 10.63 -2.23
CA ILE A 206 -13.99 10.23 -3.64
C ILE A 206 -13.36 11.36 -4.46
N PHE A 207 -12.04 11.33 -4.64
CA PHE A 207 -11.29 12.47 -5.18
C PHE A 207 -11.75 12.90 -6.57
N GLU A 208 -12.17 11.94 -7.41
CA GLU A 208 -12.64 12.23 -8.77
C GLU A 208 -13.98 12.98 -8.76
N GLU A 209 -14.93 12.57 -7.92
CA GLU A 209 -16.24 13.21 -7.83
C GLU A 209 -16.16 14.58 -7.12
N GLU A 210 -15.31 14.69 -6.11
CA GLU A 210 -15.12 15.92 -5.34
C GLU A 210 -14.18 16.92 -6.03
N GLY A 211 -13.51 16.52 -7.12
CA GLY A 211 -12.56 17.35 -7.85
C GLY A 211 -11.39 17.84 -6.98
N ILE A 212 -10.95 17.02 -6.02
CA ILE A 212 -9.91 17.40 -5.05
C ILE A 212 -8.55 17.56 -5.73
N PHE A 213 -8.24 16.63 -6.64
CA PHE A 213 -7.03 16.59 -7.45
C PHE A 213 -7.35 16.17 -8.89
N THR A 214 -6.51 16.61 -9.82
CA THR A 214 -6.47 16.09 -11.19
C THR A 214 -5.83 14.69 -11.23
N ASP A 215 -6.07 13.93 -12.29
CA ASP A 215 -5.42 12.64 -12.51
C ASP A 215 -3.89 12.72 -12.45
N GLN A 216 -3.31 13.84 -12.93
CA GLN A 216 -1.87 14.09 -12.87
C GLN A 216 -1.38 14.29 -11.43
N GLU A 217 -2.12 15.05 -10.62
CA GLU A 217 -1.78 15.27 -9.20
C GLU A 217 -1.90 13.99 -8.38
N ILE A 218 -2.96 13.19 -8.61
CA ILE A 218 -3.10 11.86 -8.00
C ILE A 218 -1.91 10.99 -8.39
N GLY A 219 -1.55 10.95 -9.68
CA GLY A 219 -0.38 10.24 -10.17
C GLY A 219 0.91 10.64 -9.46
N MET A 220 1.16 11.95 -9.28
CA MET A 220 2.36 12.43 -8.58
C MET A 220 2.40 12.04 -7.10
N VAL A 221 1.27 12.02 -6.39
CA VAL A 221 1.22 11.53 -5.00
C VAL A 221 1.50 10.04 -4.96
N VAL A 222 0.89 9.25 -5.85
CA VAL A 222 1.10 7.81 -5.94
C VAL A 222 2.55 7.46 -6.25
N ASP A 223 3.13 8.11 -7.25
CA ASP A 223 4.53 7.95 -7.64
C ASP A 223 5.48 8.30 -6.49
N TRP A 224 5.14 9.34 -5.71
CA TRP A 224 5.88 9.69 -4.52
C TRP A 224 5.76 8.66 -3.39
N LEU A 225 4.56 8.16 -3.10
CA LEU A 225 4.34 7.12 -2.09
C LEU A 225 5.08 5.81 -2.43
N ARG A 226 5.14 5.47 -3.72
CA ARG A 226 5.86 4.30 -4.26
C ARG A 226 7.38 4.50 -4.31
N GLU A 227 7.86 5.72 -4.10
CA GLU A 227 9.27 6.12 -4.25
C GLU A 227 9.83 6.08 -5.68
N GLU A 228 8.95 6.23 -6.67
CA GLU A 228 9.20 6.02 -8.10
C GLU A 228 9.13 7.33 -8.89
N TRP A 229 10.29 7.94 -9.09
CA TRP A 229 10.46 9.12 -9.93
C TRP A 229 11.83 9.10 -10.59
N ILE A 230 12.03 9.94 -11.61
CA ILE A 230 13.31 10.07 -12.28
C ILE A 230 14.34 10.60 -11.28
N ARG A 231 15.26 9.74 -10.85
CA ARG A 231 16.45 10.14 -10.09
C ARG A 231 17.52 10.51 -11.10
N TYR A 232 17.82 11.80 -11.23
CA TYR A 232 19.04 12.21 -11.91
C TYR A 232 20.22 11.81 -11.04
N GLU A 233 20.83 10.66 -11.33
CA GLU A 233 22.16 10.36 -10.83
C GLU A 233 23.09 11.46 -11.36
N GLY A 234 23.50 12.36 -10.47
CA GLY A 234 24.47 13.39 -10.80
C GLY A 234 25.69 12.69 -11.39
N SER A 235 25.95 12.97 -12.68
CA SER A 235 27.11 12.58 -13.48
C SER A 235 28.25 12.06 -12.59
N ALA A 236 28.46 10.75 -12.58
CA ALA A 236 29.71 10.17 -12.14
C ALA A 236 30.80 10.70 -13.07
N VAL A 237 31.39 11.85 -12.73
CA VAL A 237 32.65 12.30 -13.31
C VAL A 237 33.67 11.26 -12.91
N LYS A 238 34.05 10.41 -13.87
CA LYS A 238 35.21 9.53 -13.76
C LYS A 238 36.39 10.39 -13.33
N ALA A 239 36.81 10.26 -12.08
CA ALA A 239 38.13 10.66 -11.66
C ALA A 239 39.12 9.64 -12.24
N GLU A 240 39.53 9.85 -13.49
CA GLU A 240 40.78 9.29 -13.98
C GLU A 240 41.90 9.92 -13.17
N ALA A 241 42.30 9.23 -12.10
CA ALA A 241 43.56 9.51 -11.43
C ALA A 241 44.69 9.14 -12.40
N SER A 242 45.22 10.16 -13.09
CA SER A 242 46.58 10.12 -13.62
C SER A 242 47.53 9.93 -12.45
N ALA A 243 48.10 8.73 -12.31
CA ALA A 243 49.29 8.51 -11.50
C ALA A 243 50.49 8.39 -12.44
N GLN A 244 51.31 9.43 -12.41
CA GLN A 244 52.74 9.38 -12.71
C GLN A 244 53.48 8.54 -11.67
#